data_AF-B5GH59-F1
#
_entry.id   AF-B5GH59-F1
#
_cell.length_a   1.000
_cell.length_b   1.000
_cell.length_c   1.000
_cell.angle_alpha   90.00
_cell.angle_beta   90.00
_cell.angle_gamma   90.00
#
_symmetry.space_group_name_H-M   'P 1'
#
loop_
_entity.id
_entity.type
_entity.pdbx_description
1 polymer ?
#
loop_
_entity_poly.entity_id
_entity_poly.type
_entity_poly.pdbx_seq_one_letter_code
_entity_poly.pdbx_strand_id
1 'polypeptide(L)'
;MPVQGPRPRPALRQRTRPARRGHPPLHEGRPVNGTSTLLIIIGLFLAGGVWSFVKQGMPKSLLAMLSVGAGVFLIAGVLNLTV
;
A
#
# COMPACT_ATOMS: atom_id res chain seq x y z
N MET A 1 -59.31 14.61 -42.81
CA MET A 1 -58.67 13.32 -42.48
C MET A 1 -57.16 13.51 -42.46
N PRO A 2 -56.42 13.20 -41.38
CA PRO A 2 -54.96 13.27 -41.40
C PRO A 2 -54.37 11.91 -41.80
N VAL A 3 -53.56 11.89 -42.86
CA VAL A 3 -52.80 10.72 -43.31
C VAL A 3 -51.52 10.63 -42.48
N GLN A 4 -51.39 9.59 -41.65
CA GLN A 4 -50.13 9.26 -40.96
C GLN A 4 -49.19 8.55 -41.93
N GLY A 5 -48.13 9.23 -42.36
CA GLY A 5 -47.05 8.62 -43.14
C GLY A 5 -46.13 7.73 -42.27
N PRO A 6 -45.49 6.68 -42.83
CA PRO A 6 -44.57 5.83 -42.10
C PRO A 6 -43.33 6.61 -41.63
N ARG A 7 -43.04 6.59 -40.32
CA ARG A 7 -41.80 7.15 -39.76
C ARG A 7 -40.61 6.23 -40.09
N PRO A 8 -39.49 6.75 -40.62
CA PRO A 8 -38.27 5.97 -40.78
C PRO A 8 -37.65 5.69 -39.40
N ARG A 9 -37.50 4.39 -39.07
CA ARG A 9 -36.79 3.92 -37.88
C ARG A 9 -35.30 4.28 -38.02
N PRO A 10 -34.68 4.93 -37.02
CA PRO A 10 -33.24 5.13 -37.02
C PRO A 10 -32.55 3.78 -37.06
N ALA A 11 -31.90 3.49 -38.18
CA ALA A 11 -31.15 2.27 -38.38
C ALA A 11 -30.11 2.16 -37.27
N LEU A 12 -30.25 1.07 -36.53
CA LEU A 12 -29.40 0.50 -35.51
C LEU A 12 -27.92 0.50 -35.93
N ARG A 13 -27.25 1.65 -35.85
CA ARG A 13 -25.80 1.75 -36.03
C ARG A 13 -25.08 1.38 -34.73
N GLN A 14 -25.49 0.26 -34.15
CA GLN A 14 -24.73 -0.46 -33.13
C GLN A 14 -23.67 -1.32 -33.85
N ARG A 15 -22.70 -0.66 -34.50
CA ARG A 15 -21.42 -1.31 -34.80
C ARG A 15 -20.60 -1.30 -33.51
N THR A 16 -20.78 -2.38 -32.75
CA THR A 16 -19.70 -3.18 -32.16
C THR A 16 -18.37 -2.45 -31.90
N ARG A 17 -18.19 -2.12 -30.61
CA ARG A 17 -16.96 -1.84 -29.84
C ARG A 17 -15.64 -2.38 -30.45
N PRO A 18 -14.53 -1.72 -30.12
CA PRO A 18 -13.71 -2.31 -29.07
C PRO A 18 -13.56 -1.36 -27.89
N ALA A 19 -13.70 -1.92 -26.69
CA ALA A 19 -13.28 -1.24 -25.48
C ALA A 19 -11.78 -0.94 -25.62
N ARG A 20 -11.42 0.35 -25.61
CA ARG A 20 -10.05 0.80 -25.42
C ARG A 20 -9.58 0.16 -24.12
N ARG A 21 -8.81 -0.94 -24.23
CA ARG A 21 -8.13 -1.60 -23.11
C ARG A 21 -7.30 -0.49 -22.45
N GLY A 22 -7.82 0.06 -21.36
CA GLY A 22 -7.02 0.92 -20.51
C GLY A 22 -5.81 0.11 -20.09
N HIS A 23 -4.62 0.69 -20.22
CA HIS A 23 -3.45 0.14 -19.56
C HIS A 23 -3.83 -0.07 -18.09
N PRO A 24 -3.69 -1.29 -17.53
CA PRO A 24 -3.80 -1.45 -16.09
C PRO A 24 -2.79 -0.48 -15.48
N PRO A 25 -3.16 0.39 -14.53
CA PRO A 25 -2.18 1.17 -13.82
C PRO A 25 -1.22 0.18 -13.19
N LEU A 26 0.06 0.20 -13.57
CA LEU A 26 1.12 -0.69 -13.07
C LEU A 26 1.46 -0.42 -11.59
N HIS A 27 0.52 0.16 -10.85
CA HIS A 27 0.64 0.53 -9.46
C HIS A 27 -0.71 0.46 -8.77
N GLU A 28 -1.47 -0.62 -8.98
CA GLU A 28 -2.36 -1.08 -7.92
C GLU A 28 -1.47 -1.69 -6.85
N GLY A 29 -0.74 -0.82 -6.13
CA GLY A 29 0.01 -1.21 -4.96
C GLY A 29 -1.02 -1.77 -4.00
N ARG A 30 -0.93 -3.08 -3.71
CA ARG A 30 -1.65 -3.66 -2.58
C ARG A 30 -1.50 -2.69 -1.41
N PRO A 31 -2.57 -2.28 -0.73
CA PRO A 31 -2.47 -1.35 0.38
C PRO A 31 -1.38 -1.87 1.31
N VAL A 32 -0.29 -1.11 1.44
CA VAL A 32 0.74 -1.39 2.43
C VAL A 32 -0.01 -1.38 3.75
N ASN A 33 0.10 -2.45 4.52
CA ASN A 33 -0.68 -2.47 5.74
C ASN A 33 -0.14 -1.32 6.65
N GLY A 34 -1.08 -0.59 7.27
CA GLY A 34 -0.71 0.55 8.11
C GLY A 34 0.10 0.07 9.32
N THR A 35 -0.21 -1.13 9.81
CA THR A 35 0.39 -1.73 10.99
C THR A 35 1.85 -2.14 10.79
N SER A 36 2.21 -2.92 9.77
CA SER A 36 3.62 -3.22 9.45
C SER A 36 4.40 -1.97 9.15
N THR A 37 3.83 -1.02 8.42
CA THR A 37 4.54 0.25 8.13
C THR A 37 4.90 0.95 9.45
N LEU A 38 3.95 1.04 10.37
CA LEU A 38 4.18 1.61 11.70
C LEU A 38 5.22 0.81 12.51
N LEU A 39 5.09 -0.52 12.55
CA LEU A 39 6.02 -1.40 13.28
C LEU A 39 7.45 -1.27 12.74
N ILE A 40 7.62 -1.17 11.41
CA ILE A 40 8.92 -1.03 10.75
C ILE A 40 9.54 0.33 11.07
N ILE A 41 8.76 1.41 10.97
CA ILE A 41 9.23 2.76 11.27
C ILE A 41 9.67 2.85 12.74
N ILE A 42 8.85 2.33 13.66
CA ILE A 42 9.20 2.29 15.09
C ILE A 42 10.46 1.45 15.30
N GLY A 43 10.56 0.27 14.69
CA GLY A 43 11.74 -0.59 14.78
C GLY A 43 13.03 0.09 14.30
N LEU A 44 12.99 0.78 13.16
CA LEU A 44 14.12 1.55 12.62
C LEU A 44 14.46 2.73 13.53
N PHE A 45 13.46 3.42 14.09
CA PHE A 45 13.67 4.51 15.03
C PHE A 45 14.37 4.02 16.30
N LEU A 46 13.94 2.89 16.87
CA LEU A 46 14.60 2.28 18.03
C LEU A 46 16.04 1.86 17.70
N ALA A 47 16.28 1.28 16.52
CA ALA A 47 17.64 0.95 16.08
C ALA A 47 18.54 2.19 15.95
N GLY A 48 17.99 3.30 15.44
CA GLY A 48 18.66 4.61 15.46
C GLY A 48 18.92 5.12 16.88
N GLY A 49 17.99 4.88 17.80
CA GLY A 49 18.14 5.16 19.23
C GLY A 49 19.30 4.37 19.86
N VAL A 50 19.44 3.08 19.55
CA VAL A 50 20.58 2.25 19.99
C VAL A 50 21.89 2.87 19.51
N TRP A 51 22.00 3.22 18.22
CA TRP A 51 23.20 3.85 17.68
C TRP A 51 23.54 5.16 18.39
N SER A 52 22.53 6.00 18.64
CA SER A 52 22.69 7.24 19.38
C SER A 52 23.20 6.99 20.80
N PHE A 53 22.64 6.01 21.50
CA PHE A 53 22.99 5.67 22.89
C PHE A 53 24.37 5.02 23.02
N VAL A 54 24.81 4.24 22.01
CA VAL A 54 26.19 3.77 21.91
C VAL A 54 27.17 4.95 21.93
N LYS A 55 26.90 5.98 21.13
CA LYS A 55 27.77 7.18 21.08
C LYS A 55 27.72 8.02 22.36
N GLN A 56 26.62 7.95 23.11
CA GLN A 56 26.45 8.64 24.40
C GLN A 56 27.04 7.87 25.59
N GLY A 57 27.56 6.65 25.38
CA GLY A 57 28.15 5.85 26.47
C GLY A 57 27.11 5.33 27.47
N MET A 58 25.86 5.18 27.04
CA MET A 58 24.76 4.71 27.89
C MET A 58 24.98 3.28 28.41
N PRO A 59 24.32 2.89 29.52
CA PRO A 59 24.51 1.58 30.14
C PRO A 59 24.15 0.42 29.20
N LYS A 60 24.98 -0.63 29.22
CA LYS A 60 24.84 -1.80 28.32
C LYS A 60 23.50 -2.51 28.45
N SER A 61 22.89 -2.52 29.64
CA SER A 61 21.57 -3.11 29.88
C SER A 61 20.46 -2.39 29.10
N LEU A 62 20.51 -1.05 29.06
CA LEU A 62 19.57 -0.23 28.30
C LEU A 62 19.71 -0.51 26.80
N LEU A 63 20.94 -0.55 26.29
CA LEU A 63 21.22 -0.87 24.89
C LEU A 63 20.69 -2.26 24.53
N ALA A 64 20.95 -3.28 25.37
CA ALA A 64 20.49 -4.64 25.14
C ALA A 64 18.95 -4.71 25.05
N MET A 65 18.25 -4.11 26.00
CA MET A 65 16.78 -4.08 26.00
C MET A 65 16.23 -3.33 24.78
N LEU A 66 16.82 -2.18 24.42
CA LEU A 66 16.39 -1.39 23.27
C LEU A 66 16.65 -2.11 21.94
N SER A 67 17.79 -2.80 21.81
CA SER A 67 18.12 -3.61 20.64
C SER A 67 17.16 -4.79 20.47
N VAL A 68 16.80 -5.47 21.56
CA VAL A 68 15.81 -6.55 21.52
C VAL A 68 14.44 -5.99 21.10
N GLY A 69 14.01 -4.86 21.68
CA GLY A 69 12.78 -4.18 21.27
C GLY A 69 12.78 -3.83 19.78
N ALA A 70 13.84 -3.20 19.28
CA ALA A 70 14.00 -2.88 17.86
C ALA A 70 13.86 -4.14 16.98
N GLY A 71 14.53 -5.23 17.35
CA GLY A 71 14.45 -6.50 16.65
C GLY A 71 13.03 -7.06 16.58
N VAL A 72 12.29 -7.06 17.70
CA VAL A 72 10.91 -7.55 17.76
C VAL A 72 9.99 -6.73 16.87
N PHE A 73 10.09 -5.39 16.90
CA PHE A 73 9.26 -4.51 16.05
C PHE A 73 9.56 -4.70 14.55
N LEU A 74 10.82 -4.87 14.18
CA LEU A 74 11.19 -5.13 12.78
C LEU A 74 10.74 -6.50 12.31
N ILE A 75 10.95 -7.56 13.10
CA ILE A 75 10.52 -8.91 12.76
C ILE A 75 8.99 -8.97 12.64
N ALA A 76 8.26 -8.42 13.62
CA ALA A 76 6.79 -8.39 13.59
C ALA A 76 6.28 -7.58 12.39
N GLY A 77 6.88 -6.42 12.12
CA GLY A 77 6.55 -5.61 10.95
C GLY A 77 6.74 -6.41 9.66
N VAL A 78 7.91 -7.04 9.48
CA VAL A 78 8.23 -7.85 8.29
C VAL A 78 7.27 -9.02 8.10
N LEU A 79 7.02 -9.79 9.16
CA LEU A 79 6.07 -10.92 9.11
C LEU A 79 4.66 -10.47 8.76
N ASN A 80 4.26 -9.27 9.20
CA ASN A 80 2.93 -8.75 8.97
C ASN A 80 2.74 -8.20 7.54
N LEU A 81 3.79 -7.97 6.71
CA LEU A 81 3.65 -7.40 5.35
C LEU A 81 2.66 -8.16 4.44
N THR A 82 2.49 -9.46 4.68
CA THR A 82 1.69 -10.34 3.83
C THR A 82 0.23 -10.46 4.27
N VAL A 83 -0.06 -10.08 5.53
CA VAL A 83 -1.37 -10.10 6.17
C VAL A 83 -2.12 -8.82 5.84
#